data_AF-A0A368FRW3-F1
#
_entry.id   AF-A0A368FRW3-F1
#
_cell.length_a   1.000
_cell.length_b   1.000
_cell.length_c   1.000
_cell.angle_alpha   90.00
_cell.angle_beta   90.00
_cell.angle_gamma   90.00
#
_symmetry.space_group_name_H-M   'P 1'
#
loop_
_entity.id
_entity.type
_entity.pdbx_description
1 polymer ?
#
loop_
_entity_poly.entity_id
_entity_poly.type
_entity_poly.pdbx_seq_one_letter_code
_entity_poly.pdbx_strand_id
1 'polypeptide(L)'
;MLKKSHYDYTTLLKKGAATDLKICTGKNSCCTKTIEDEIVQNSEKIFKAQVEDKIIVLRHMINSNLNSFRTYFYNALNACHEHLDALFGHTYGPFYQSNSQIFDTFFNRLRAFSSPFSDAKVPQITGKLFEDIFVIMFQLMNPMHSVTAEQRRCMLDGMTEIAPFGDVPNKVLSGFPLIYYQPHGKAASDLEAFCFQSG
;
A
#
# COMPACT_ATOMS: atom_id res chain seq x y z
N MET A 1 -21.87 15.64 19.56
CA MET A 1 -22.29 16.53 20.69
C MET A 1 -22.14 15.75 21.98
N LEU A 2 -21.09 16.01 22.77
CA LEU A 2 -20.97 15.47 24.12
C LEU A 2 -22.15 16.01 24.94
N LYS A 3 -23.01 15.12 25.46
CA LYS A 3 -24.03 15.51 26.44
C LYS A 3 -23.28 16.20 27.58
N LYS A 4 -23.64 17.45 27.90
CA LYS A 4 -23.18 18.12 29.13
C LYS A 4 -23.45 17.13 30.26
N SER A 5 -22.39 16.69 30.93
CA SER A 5 -22.51 15.92 32.16
C SER A 5 -23.32 16.78 33.13
N HIS A 6 -24.57 16.36 33.37
CA HIS A 6 -25.42 16.94 34.40
C HIS A 6 -24.85 16.47 35.73
N TYR A 7 -23.83 17.17 36.22
CA TYR A 7 -23.37 16.98 37.58
C TYR A 7 -24.48 17.46 38.52
N ASP A 8 -24.90 16.59 39.43
CA ASP A 8 -25.86 16.96 40.46
C ASP A 8 -25.14 17.72 41.57
N TYR A 9 -25.33 19.04 41.57
CA TYR A 9 -24.67 19.96 42.51
C TYR A 9 -25.39 20.08 43.85
N THR A 10 -26.47 19.34 44.09
CA THR A 10 -27.26 19.39 45.33
C THR A 10 -26.47 18.91 46.55
N THR A 11 -25.37 18.20 46.35
CA THR A 11 -24.47 17.67 47.41
C THR A 11 -23.21 18.49 47.64
N LEU A 12 -23.07 19.66 47.01
CA LEU A 12 -21.93 20.56 47.25
C LEU A 12 -21.93 21.06 48.70
N LEU A 13 -20.82 20.86 49.40
CA LEU A 13 -20.65 21.36 50.76
C LEU A 13 -20.42 22.88 50.79
N LYS A 14 -20.74 23.52 51.93
CA LYS A 14 -20.14 24.83 52.27
C LYS A 14 -18.62 24.63 52.35
N LYS A 15 -17.85 25.56 51.77
CA LYS A 15 -16.37 25.50 51.66
C LYS A 15 -15.71 24.95 52.92
N GLY A 16 -14.92 23.88 52.77
CA GLY A 16 -14.18 23.23 53.85
C GLY A 16 -12.78 22.76 53.40
N ALA A 17 -11.98 22.23 54.32
CA ALA A 17 -10.63 21.75 54.01
C ALA A 17 -10.67 20.45 53.16
N ALA A 18 -9.81 20.33 52.15
CA ALA A 18 -9.71 19.17 51.26
C ALA A 18 -8.88 18.02 51.85
N THR A 19 -9.12 17.62 53.10
CA THR A 19 -8.27 16.62 53.77
C THR A 19 -8.43 15.20 53.22
N ASP A 20 -9.59 14.89 52.65
CA ASP A 20 -9.97 13.53 52.25
C ASP A 20 -9.99 13.34 50.72
N LEU A 21 -9.56 14.38 49.97
CA LEU A 21 -9.46 14.39 48.52
C LEU A 21 -8.09 13.90 48.06
N LYS A 22 -8.05 13.13 46.98
CA LYS A 22 -6.81 12.51 46.48
C LYS A 22 -6.12 13.32 45.39
N ILE A 23 -6.87 14.07 44.58
CA ILE A 23 -6.36 14.74 43.38
C ILE A 23 -6.46 16.27 43.54
N CYS A 24 -7.60 16.77 44.01
CA CYS A 24 -7.85 18.18 44.23
C CYS A 24 -7.16 18.65 45.52
N THR A 25 -6.15 19.52 45.39
CA THR A 25 -5.45 20.13 46.54
C THR A 25 -6.00 21.53 46.84
N GLY A 26 -6.43 21.81 48.07
CA GLY A 26 -6.86 23.17 48.43
C GLY A 26 -7.35 23.35 49.87
N LYS A 27 -7.28 24.58 50.39
CA LYS A 27 -7.75 24.93 51.74
C LYS A 27 -9.26 25.14 51.84
N ASN A 28 -9.92 25.42 50.72
CA ASN A 28 -11.36 25.72 50.62
C ASN A 28 -11.99 24.97 49.44
N SER A 29 -12.19 23.66 49.59
CA SER A 29 -12.90 22.82 48.61
C SER A 29 -14.40 22.76 48.89
N CYS A 30 -15.19 22.70 47.82
CA CYS A 30 -16.63 22.38 47.86
C CYS A 30 -16.92 20.92 47.49
N CYS A 31 -15.90 20.17 47.06
CA CYS A 31 -16.04 18.79 46.61
C CYS A 31 -15.88 17.82 47.79
N THR A 32 -16.77 16.84 47.87
CA THR A 32 -16.60 15.65 48.69
C THR A 32 -15.79 14.60 47.92
N LYS A 33 -15.28 13.58 48.61
CA LYS A 33 -14.60 12.44 47.99
C LYS A 33 -15.46 11.75 46.92
N THR A 34 -16.75 11.56 47.18
CA THR A 34 -17.69 10.96 46.20
C THR A 34 -17.81 11.82 44.94
N ILE A 35 -17.88 13.15 45.10
CA ILE A 35 -17.94 14.09 43.97
C ILE A 35 -16.62 14.06 43.19
N GLU A 36 -15.47 14.02 43.89
CA GLU A 36 -14.16 13.90 43.24
C GLU A 36 -14.04 12.58 42.45
N ASP A 37 -14.42 11.44 43.04
CA ASP A 37 -14.39 10.14 42.38
C ASP A 37 -15.30 10.12 41.13
N GLU A 38 -16.50 10.72 41.21
CA GLU A 38 -17.42 10.83 40.07
C GLU A 38 -16.87 11.75 38.96
N ILE A 39 -16.28 12.89 39.32
CA ILE A 39 -15.63 13.80 38.38
C ILE A 39 -14.48 13.10 37.68
N VAL A 40 -13.66 12.32 38.39
CA VAL A 40 -12.53 11.57 37.81
C VAL A 40 -13.05 10.55 36.80
N GLN A 41 -14.01 9.71 37.17
CA GLN A 41 -14.58 8.71 36.27
C GLN A 41 -15.22 9.35 35.03
N ASN A 42 -15.94 10.46 35.20
CA ASN A 42 -16.55 11.17 34.08
C ASN A 42 -15.50 11.85 33.20
N SER A 43 -14.45 12.44 33.80
CA SER A 43 -13.35 13.05 33.06
C SER A 43 -12.58 12.01 32.24
N GLU A 44 -12.31 10.83 32.79
CA GLU A 44 -11.70 9.70 32.06
C GLU A 44 -12.56 9.26 30.89
N LYS A 45 -13.87 9.08 31.09
CA LYS A 45 -14.81 8.71 30.03
C LYS A 45 -14.85 9.76 28.91
N ILE A 46 -14.94 11.05 29.27
CA ILE A 46 -14.98 12.15 28.31
C ILE A 46 -13.67 12.23 27.53
N PHE A 47 -12.53 12.14 28.23
CA PHE A 47 -11.21 12.18 27.60
C PHE A 47 -11.04 11.00 26.64
N LYS A 48 -11.37 9.77 27.08
CA LYS A 48 -11.32 8.58 26.24
C LYS A 48 -12.20 8.73 24.99
N ALA A 49 -13.44 9.20 25.15
CA ALA A 49 -14.33 9.44 24.01
C ALA A 49 -13.77 10.48 23.03
N GLN A 50 -13.19 11.58 23.54
CA GLN A 50 -12.54 12.59 22.69
C GLN A 50 -11.33 12.02 21.93
N VAL A 51 -10.50 11.22 22.59
CA VAL A 51 -9.34 10.56 21.96
C VAL A 51 -9.81 9.56 20.90
N GLU A 52 -10.81 8.73 21.21
CA GLU A 52 -11.42 7.79 20.26
C GLU A 52 -11.98 8.50 19.02
N ASP A 53 -12.72 9.59 19.20
CA ASP A 53 -13.23 10.41 18.09
C ASP A 53 -12.10 10.90 17.17
N LYS A 54 -10.99 11.39 17.74
CA LYS A 54 -9.82 11.83 16.95
C LYS A 54 -9.15 10.67 16.23
N ILE A 55 -9.01 9.52 16.87
CA ILE A 55 -8.45 8.30 16.26
C ILE A 55 -9.33 7.81 15.10
N ILE A 56 -10.65 7.86 15.24
CA ILE A 56 -11.60 7.46 14.19
C ILE A 56 -11.45 8.36 12.96
N VAL A 57 -11.38 9.68 13.17
CA VAL A 57 -11.16 10.64 12.06
C VAL A 57 -9.83 10.38 11.36
N LEU A 58 -8.75 10.19 12.13
CA LEU A 58 -7.43 9.90 11.57
C LEU A 58 -7.43 8.59 10.76
N ARG A 59 -8.03 7.52 11.31
CA ARG A 59 -8.18 6.24 10.63
C ARG A 59 -8.96 6.39 9.33
N HIS A 60 -10.05 7.15 9.33
CA HIS A 60 -10.85 7.39 8.13
C HIS A 60 -10.03 8.13 7.06
N MET A 61 -9.28 9.17 7.46
CA MET A 61 -8.39 9.91 6.56
C MET A 61 -7.31 8.99 5.96
N ILE A 62 -6.63 8.18 6.77
CA ILE A 62 -5.60 7.25 6.29
C ILE A 62 -6.21 6.24 5.31
N ASN A 63 -7.34 5.61 5.67
CA ASN A 63 -8.01 4.62 4.83
C ASN A 63 -8.51 5.22 3.51
N SER A 64 -9.05 6.44 3.53
CA SER A 64 -9.46 7.15 2.33
C SER A 64 -8.27 7.40 1.40
N ASN A 65 -7.16 7.92 1.91
CA ASN A 65 -5.95 8.16 1.12
C ASN A 65 -5.35 6.85 0.56
N LEU A 66 -5.31 5.79 1.37
CA LEU A 66 -4.84 4.46 0.93
C LEU A 66 -5.72 3.89 -0.18
N ASN A 67 -7.04 4.04 -0.08
CA ASN A 67 -7.96 3.59 -1.12
C ASN A 67 -7.79 4.41 -2.40
N SER A 68 -7.67 5.73 -2.31
CA SER A 68 -7.38 6.58 -3.48
C SER A 68 -6.05 6.19 -4.14
N PHE A 69 -5.01 5.91 -3.35
CA PHE A 69 -3.73 5.41 -3.87
C PHE A 69 -3.89 4.07 -4.59
N ARG A 70 -4.59 3.10 -3.99
CA ARG A 70 -4.84 1.79 -4.59
C ARG A 70 -5.56 1.90 -5.93
N THR A 71 -6.62 2.71 -5.99
CA THR A 71 -7.37 2.96 -7.23
C THR A 71 -6.48 3.59 -8.28
N TYR A 72 -5.68 4.59 -7.89
CA TYR A 72 -4.72 5.23 -8.79
C TYR A 72 -3.71 4.22 -9.36
N PHE A 73 -3.03 3.48 -8.48
CA PHE A 73 -2.04 2.48 -8.88
C PHE A 73 -2.63 1.39 -9.78
N TYR A 74 -3.83 0.91 -9.47
CA TYR A 74 -4.56 -0.05 -10.29
C TYR A 74 -4.83 0.49 -11.70
N ASN A 75 -5.34 1.72 -11.80
CA ASN A 75 -5.64 2.35 -13.09
C ASN A 75 -4.38 2.60 -13.90
N ALA A 76 -3.31 3.04 -13.24
CA ALA A 76 -2.04 3.31 -13.89
C ALA A 76 -1.40 2.01 -14.43
N LEU A 77 -1.47 0.90 -13.68
CA LEU A 77 -1.07 -0.43 -14.19
C LEU A 77 -1.91 -0.89 -15.38
N ASN A 78 -3.22 -0.64 -15.39
CA ASN A 78 -4.06 -0.99 -16.55
C ASN A 78 -3.68 -0.16 -17.77
N ALA A 79 -3.46 1.14 -17.61
CA ALA A 79 -3.03 2.00 -18.71
C ALA A 79 -1.67 1.55 -19.28
N CYS A 80 -0.71 1.21 -18.42
CA CYS A 80 0.57 0.64 -18.85
C CYS A 80 0.40 -0.68 -19.60
N HIS A 81 -0.50 -1.54 -19.13
CA HIS A 81 -0.78 -2.82 -19.77
C HIS A 81 -1.40 -2.65 -21.16
N GLU A 82 -2.42 -1.80 -21.28
CA GLU A 82 -3.06 -1.48 -22.57
C GLU A 82 -2.09 -0.83 -23.55
N HIS A 83 -1.22 0.06 -23.07
CA HIS A 83 -0.22 0.71 -23.91
C HIS A 83 0.83 -0.29 -24.41
N LEU A 84 1.32 -1.17 -23.54
CA LEU A 84 2.23 -2.25 -23.91
C LEU A 84 1.58 -3.19 -24.94
N ASP A 85 0.35 -3.61 -24.69
CA ASP A 85 -0.40 -4.52 -25.57
C ASP A 85 -0.60 -3.92 -26.97
N ALA A 86 -0.97 -2.63 -27.04
CA ALA A 86 -1.09 -1.91 -28.30
C ALA A 86 0.24 -1.78 -29.04
N LEU A 87 1.30 -1.36 -28.35
CA LEU A 87 2.62 -1.16 -28.94
C LEU A 87 3.23 -2.48 -29.44
N PHE A 88 3.18 -3.52 -28.61
CA PHE A 88 3.77 -4.81 -28.91
C PHE A 88 2.93 -5.59 -29.91
N GLY A 89 1.59 -5.47 -29.84
CA GLY A 89 0.69 -5.99 -30.86
C GLY A 89 0.93 -5.35 -32.22
N HIS A 90 1.19 -4.05 -32.28
CA HIS A 90 1.55 -3.36 -33.53
C HIS A 90 2.94 -3.77 -34.05
N THR A 91 3.94 -3.84 -33.17
CA THR A 91 5.35 -4.05 -33.54
C THR A 91 5.68 -5.51 -33.85
N TYR A 92 5.18 -6.44 -33.04
CA TYR A 92 5.51 -7.88 -33.11
C TYR A 92 4.34 -8.75 -33.60
N GLY A 93 3.14 -8.20 -33.71
CA GLY A 93 2.01 -8.84 -34.38
C GLY A 93 1.65 -10.22 -33.80
N PRO A 94 1.46 -11.25 -34.65
CA PRO A 94 1.04 -12.59 -34.21
C PRO A 94 1.99 -13.25 -33.20
N PHE A 95 3.28 -12.92 -33.24
CA PHE A 95 4.25 -13.49 -32.30
C PHE A 95 3.96 -13.04 -30.86
N TYR A 96 3.66 -11.75 -30.68
CA TYR A 96 3.25 -11.22 -29.39
C TYR A 96 1.90 -11.82 -28.94
N GLN A 97 0.91 -11.87 -29.82
CA GLN A 97 -0.41 -12.43 -29.49
C GLN A 97 -0.35 -13.88 -29.00
N SER A 98 0.59 -14.68 -29.53
CA SER A 98 0.78 -16.07 -29.11
C SER A 98 1.42 -16.21 -27.72
N ASN A 99 2.02 -15.14 -27.19
CA ASN A 99 2.77 -15.13 -25.94
C ASN A 99 2.28 -14.09 -24.92
N SER A 100 1.25 -13.29 -25.24
CA SER A 100 0.81 -12.13 -24.44
C SER A 100 0.40 -12.49 -23.02
N GLN A 101 -0.01 -13.74 -22.77
CA GLN A 101 -0.43 -14.24 -21.46
C GLN A 101 0.61 -14.02 -20.34
N ILE A 102 1.91 -13.97 -20.67
CA ILE A 102 2.94 -13.68 -19.65
C ILE A 102 2.82 -12.26 -19.09
N PHE A 103 2.43 -11.29 -19.93
CA PHE A 103 2.21 -9.90 -19.53
C PHE A 103 0.92 -9.78 -18.74
N ASP A 104 -0.17 -10.44 -19.18
CA ASP A 104 -1.41 -10.54 -18.39
C ASP A 104 -1.13 -11.06 -16.97
N THR A 105 -0.36 -12.15 -16.87
CA THR A 105 -0.02 -12.77 -15.59
C THR A 105 0.81 -11.81 -14.73
N PHE A 106 1.78 -11.12 -15.33
CA PHE A 106 2.61 -10.13 -14.65
C PHE A 106 1.78 -8.96 -14.09
N PHE A 107 0.95 -8.32 -14.93
CA PHE A 107 0.11 -7.19 -14.50
C PHE A 107 -0.96 -7.62 -13.48
N ASN A 108 -1.55 -8.81 -13.61
CA ASN A 108 -2.46 -9.36 -12.60
C ASN A 108 -1.76 -9.55 -11.24
N ARG A 109 -0.53 -10.09 -11.24
CA ARG A 109 0.25 -10.28 -10.01
C ARG A 109 0.68 -8.96 -9.37
N LEU A 110 1.05 -7.96 -10.16
CA LEU A 110 1.35 -6.61 -9.65
C LEU A 110 0.12 -5.93 -9.05
N ARG A 111 -1.05 -6.07 -9.69
CA ARG A 111 -2.31 -5.57 -9.12
C ARG A 111 -2.64 -6.28 -7.81
N ALA A 112 -2.46 -7.59 -7.73
CA ALA A 112 -2.66 -8.36 -6.50
C ALA A 112 -1.69 -7.96 -5.38
N PHE A 113 -0.45 -7.57 -5.68
CA PHE A 113 0.49 -7.04 -4.70
C PHE A 113 -0.01 -5.78 -3.97
N SER A 114 -0.86 -4.97 -4.59
CA SER A 114 -1.48 -3.81 -3.91
C SER A 114 -2.51 -4.18 -2.82
N SER A 115 -2.90 -5.47 -2.76
CA SER A 115 -3.81 -6.02 -1.77
C SER A 115 -3.12 -6.19 -0.41
N PRO A 116 -3.78 -5.84 0.71
CA PRO A 116 -3.21 -6.02 2.05
C PRO A 116 -2.96 -7.48 2.44
N PHE A 117 -3.46 -8.44 1.67
CA PHE A 117 -3.33 -9.88 1.91
C PHE A 117 -2.31 -10.56 0.98
N SER A 118 -1.55 -9.80 0.21
CA SER A 118 -0.62 -10.36 -0.77
C SER A 118 0.77 -10.58 -0.16
N ASP A 119 1.24 -11.82 -0.18
CA ASP A 119 2.62 -12.17 0.13
C ASP A 119 3.57 -12.01 -1.07
N ALA A 120 3.04 -11.58 -2.22
CA ALA A 120 3.81 -11.50 -3.46
C ALA A 120 4.86 -10.37 -3.38
N LYS A 121 6.10 -10.67 -3.78
CA LYS A 121 7.19 -9.68 -3.79
C LYS A 121 7.44 -9.20 -5.22
N VAL A 122 7.48 -7.88 -5.43
CA VAL A 122 7.77 -7.28 -6.75
C VAL A 122 9.04 -7.85 -7.41
N PRO A 123 10.17 -8.07 -6.69
CA PRO A 123 11.34 -8.75 -7.25
C PRO A 123 11.04 -10.11 -7.86
N GLN A 124 10.20 -10.91 -7.20
CA GLN A 124 9.84 -12.26 -7.67
C GLN A 124 8.88 -12.20 -8.87
N ILE A 125 7.90 -11.29 -8.83
CA ILE A 125 6.95 -11.09 -9.94
C ILE A 125 7.69 -10.67 -11.21
N THR A 126 8.61 -9.72 -11.07
CA THR A 126 9.41 -9.18 -12.19
C THR A 126 10.43 -10.18 -12.68
N GLY A 127 11.16 -10.86 -11.77
CA GLY A 127 12.11 -11.91 -12.15
C GLY A 127 11.42 -13.00 -12.98
N LYS A 128 10.23 -13.44 -12.54
CA LYS A 128 9.47 -14.46 -13.27
C LYS A 128 9.08 -14.02 -14.69
N LEU A 129 8.69 -12.76 -14.88
CA LEU A 129 8.42 -12.21 -16.21
C LEU A 129 9.65 -12.34 -17.11
N PHE A 130 10.81 -11.89 -16.65
CA PHE A 130 12.02 -11.89 -17.47
C PHE A 130 12.57 -13.30 -17.75
N GLU A 131 12.40 -14.25 -16.83
CA GLU A 131 12.67 -15.66 -17.12
C GLU A 131 11.83 -16.17 -18.30
N ASP A 132 10.55 -15.84 -18.33
CA ASP A 132 9.64 -16.28 -19.39
C ASP A 132 9.93 -15.55 -20.72
N ILE A 133 10.20 -14.23 -20.69
CA ILE A 133 10.64 -13.46 -21.87
C ILE A 133 11.94 -14.03 -22.43
N PHE A 134 12.90 -14.45 -21.59
CA PHE A 134 14.17 -15.00 -22.07
C PHE A 134 13.96 -16.25 -22.93
N VAL A 135 13.11 -17.17 -22.47
CA VAL A 135 12.78 -18.39 -23.21
C VAL A 135 12.04 -18.07 -24.50
N ILE A 136 11.10 -17.13 -24.46
CA ILE A 136 10.33 -16.69 -25.64
C ILE A 136 11.24 -16.05 -26.68
N MET A 137 12.17 -15.18 -26.27
CA MET A 137 13.13 -14.55 -27.18
C MET A 137 14.08 -15.56 -27.81
N PHE A 138 14.52 -16.56 -27.06
CA PHE A 138 15.31 -17.65 -27.61
C PHE A 138 14.54 -18.42 -28.69
N GLN A 139 13.26 -18.74 -28.44
CA GLN A 139 12.39 -19.42 -29.41
C GLN A 139 12.08 -18.56 -30.64
N LEU A 140 11.93 -17.24 -30.46
CA LEU A 140 11.77 -16.29 -31.55
C LEU A 140 12.97 -16.33 -32.51
N MET A 141 14.18 -16.35 -31.95
CA MET A 141 15.43 -16.40 -32.72
C MET A 141 15.70 -17.80 -33.30
N ASN A 142 15.12 -18.85 -32.72
CA ASN A 142 15.35 -20.24 -33.11
C ASN A 142 14.01 -20.98 -33.35
N PRO A 143 13.21 -20.58 -34.35
CA PRO A 143 11.84 -21.08 -34.54
C PRO A 143 11.75 -22.58 -34.87
N MET A 144 12.84 -23.18 -35.36
CA MET A 144 12.92 -24.61 -35.65
C MET A 144 13.25 -25.47 -34.42
N HIS A 145 13.58 -24.85 -33.28
CA HIS A 145 14.02 -25.53 -32.08
C HIS A 145 12.96 -25.44 -30.97
N SER A 146 12.47 -26.59 -30.52
CA SER A 146 11.61 -26.66 -29.33
C SER A 146 12.46 -26.75 -28.06
N VAL A 147 12.16 -25.89 -27.08
CA VAL A 147 12.88 -25.87 -25.80
C VAL A 147 12.28 -26.92 -24.87
N THR A 148 13.07 -27.92 -24.47
CA THR A 148 12.65 -28.93 -23.48
C THR A 148 12.68 -28.37 -22.06
N ALA A 149 12.11 -29.09 -21.09
CA ALA A 149 12.13 -28.68 -19.68
C ALA A 149 13.57 -28.58 -19.12
N GLU A 150 14.44 -29.52 -19.51
CA GLU A 150 15.85 -29.55 -19.10
C GLU A 150 16.63 -28.37 -19.72
N GLN A 151 16.38 -28.09 -21.00
CA GLN A 151 16.99 -26.94 -21.68
C GLN A 151 16.51 -25.63 -21.06
N ARG A 152 15.21 -25.51 -20.77
CA ARG A 152 14.65 -24.35 -20.07
C ARG A 152 15.37 -24.12 -18.74
N ARG A 153 15.56 -25.15 -17.93
CA ARG A 153 16.27 -25.02 -16.64
C ARG A 153 17.71 -24.56 -16.83
N CYS A 154 18.45 -25.19 -17.75
CA CYS A 154 19.82 -24.78 -18.08
C CYS A 154 19.91 -23.32 -18.53
N MET A 155 18.99 -22.88 -19.38
CA MET A 155 18.90 -21.48 -19.80
C MET A 155 18.70 -20.54 -18.62
N LEU A 156 17.74 -20.85 -17.74
CA LEU A 156 17.47 -20.01 -16.57
C LEU A 156 18.64 -19.97 -15.59
N ASP A 157 19.32 -21.09 -15.38
CA ASP A 157 20.52 -21.15 -14.53
C ASP A 157 21.63 -20.23 -15.07
N GLY A 158 21.83 -20.19 -16.40
CA GLY A 158 22.81 -19.31 -17.06
C GLY A 158 22.35 -17.87 -17.28
N MET A 159 21.08 -17.54 -17.06
CA MET A 159 20.50 -16.24 -17.43
C MET A 159 21.19 -15.07 -16.71
N THR A 160 21.63 -15.27 -15.47
CA THR A 160 22.33 -14.24 -14.67
C THR A 160 23.68 -13.88 -15.27
N GLU A 161 24.41 -14.87 -15.81
CA GLU A 161 25.73 -14.67 -16.42
C GLU A 161 25.62 -14.08 -17.83
N ILE A 162 24.63 -14.55 -18.60
CA ILE A 162 24.38 -14.09 -19.97
C ILE A 162 23.84 -12.66 -20.00
N ALA A 163 23.08 -12.26 -18.96
CA ALA A 163 22.44 -10.95 -18.84
C ALA A 163 21.73 -10.51 -20.14
N PRO A 164 20.80 -11.32 -20.70
CA PRO A 164 20.25 -11.13 -22.05
C PRO A 164 19.49 -9.80 -22.23
N PHE A 165 19.08 -9.17 -21.12
CA PHE A 165 18.37 -7.90 -21.10
C PHE A 165 19.17 -6.76 -20.47
N GLY A 166 20.47 -6.97 -20.21
CA GLY A 166 21.33 -5.99 -19.55
C GLY A 166 20.73 -5.49 -18.23
N ASP A 167 20.58 -4.16 -18.11
CA ASP A 167 20.08 -3.51 -16.90
C ASP A 167 18.56 -3.29 -16.87
N VAL A 168 17.84 -3.70 -17.91
CA VAL A 168 16.38 -3.47 -18.04
C VAL A 168 15.60 -4.07 -16.87
N PRO A 169 15.83 -5.33 -16.43
CA PRO A 169 15.11 -5.89 -15.28
C PRO A 169 15.34 -5.07 -14.00
N ASN A 170 16.56 -4.57 -13.79
CA ASN A 170 16.89 -3.75 -12.62
C ASN A 170 16.23 -2.36 -12.69
N LYS A 171 16.15 -1.75 -13.87
CA LYS A 171 15.43 -0.49 -14.08
C LYS A 171 13.95 -0.65 -13.75
N VAL A 172 13.32 -1.70 -14.27
CA VAL A 172 11.91 -2.05 -13.95
C VAL A 172 11.74 -2.21 -12.45
N LEU A 173 12.62 -2.99 -11.81
CA LEU A 173 12.60 -3.19 -10.36
C LEU A 173 12.80 -1.90 -9.57
N SER A 174 13.65 -0.98 -10.03
CA SER A 174 13.92 0.29 -9.33
C SER A 174 12.79 1.31 -9.47
N GLY A 175 11.98 1.20 -10.54
CA GLY A 175 10.79 2.04 -10.75
C GLY A 175 9.69 1.75 -9.72
N PHE A 176 9.55 0.51 -9.26
CA PHE A 176 8.49 0.14 -8.31
C PHE A 176 8.66 0.70 -6.89
N PRO A 177 9.84 0.64 -6.22
CA PRO A 177 10.05 1.20 -4.88
C PRO A 177 9.85 2.72 -4.80
N LEU A 178 10.16 3.47 -5.87
CA LEU A 178 9.99 4.93 -5.89
C LEU A 178 8.51 5.33 -5.75
N ILE A 179 7.59 4.48 -6.22
CA ILE A 179 6.13 4.69 -6.12
C ILE A 179 5.63 4.52 -4.67
N TYR A 180 6.34 3.76 -3.82
CA TYR A 180 5.94 3.53 -2.42
C TYR A 180 6.38 4.63 -1.45
N TYR A 181 7.42 5.40 -1.80
CA TYR A 181 7.98 6.44 -0.92
C TYR A 181 7.76 7.86 -1.44
N GLN A 182 7.19 8.04 -2.63
CA GLN A 182 6.92 9.36 -3.18
C GLN A 182 5.54 9.89 -2.80
N PRO A 183 5.40 11.23 -2.66
CA PRO A 183 4.09 11.88 -2.57
C PRO A 183 3.19 11.46 -3.73
N HIS A 184 1.89 11.29 -3.47
CA HIS A 184 0.86 10.78 -4.39
C HIS A 184 0.96 11.31 -5.83
N GLY A 185 1.27 12.61 -5.99
CA GLY A 185 1.41 13.25 -7.31
C GLY A 185 2.71 12.98 -8.07
N LYS A 186 3.78 12.50 -7.43
CA LYS A 186 5.08 12.23 -8.06
C LYS A 186 5.24 10.75 -8.43
N ALA A 187 4.71 9.86 -7.60
CA ALA A 187 4.58 8.44 -7.94
C ALA A 187 3.77 8.24 -9.24
N ALA A 188 2.80 9.13 -9.46
CA ALA A 188 1.95 9.17 -10.62
C ALA A 188 2.70 9.52 -11.92
N SER A 189 3.40 10.65 -11.91
CA SER A 189 4.20 11.10 -13.06
C SER A 189 5.33 10.12 -13.39
N ASP A 190 5.90 9.47 -12.39
CA ASP A 190 7.06 8.58 -12.58
C ASP A 190 6.63 7.21 -13.13
N LEU A 191 5.46 6.67 -12.74
CA LEU A 191 4.92 5.46 -13.37
C LEU A 191 4.46 5.74 -14.81
N GLU A 192 3.80 6.86 -15.05
CA GLU A 192 3.45 7.28 -16.41
C GLU A 192 4.72 7.49 -17.25
N ALA A 193 5.72 8.22 -16.76
CA ALA A 193 7.00 8.38 -17.45
C ALA A 193 7.69 7.04 -17.73
N PHE A 194 7.71 6.11 -16.77
CA PHE A 194 8.28 4.78 -16.99
C PHE A 194 7.54 4.00 -18.10
N CYS A 195 6.21 4.07 -18.12
CA CYS A 195 5.38 3.39 -19.11
C CYS A 195 5.37 4.06 -20.49
N PHE A 196 5.58 5.38 -20.56
CA PHE A 196 5.51 6.16 -21.80
C PHE A 196 6.88 6.58 -22.38
N GLN A 197 7.99 6.49 -21.63
CA GLN A 197 9.35 6.85 -22.11
C GLN A 197 10.23 5.65 -22.52
N SER A 198 9.73 4.42 -22.36
CA SER A 198 10.46 3.20 -22.76
C SER A 198 10.07 2.68 -24.16
N GLY A 199 9.37 3.51 -24.95
CA GLY A 199 8.98 3.25 -26.35
C GLY A 199 9.91 3.92 -27.34
#